data_AF-A0A9P5YNX0-F1
#
_entry.id   AF-A0A9P5YNX0-F1
#
_cell.length_a   1.000
_cell.length_b   1.000
_cell.length_c   1.000
_cell.angle_alpha   90.00
_cell.angle_beta   90.00
_cell.angle_gamma   90.00
#
_symmetry.space_group_name_H-M   'P 1'
#
loop_
_entity.id
_entity.type
_entity.pdbx_description
1 polymer ?
#
loop_
_entity_poly.entity_id
_entity_poly.type
_entity_poly.pdbx_seq_one_letter_code
_entity_poly.pdbx_strand_id
1 'polypeptide(L)'
;MLQKFEASSLMSSTSSYIRQGKNFERYFTPEGRTNLKMRGIADLDSALTRYSVFDDVEKQCFVEFVRPMLRLKPSDRPTAAELLKRKWIKA
;
A
#
# COMPACT_ATOMS: atom_id res chain seq x y z
N MET A 1 20.03 5.09 11.67
CA MET A 1 19.42 4.35 12.81
C MET A 1 17.95 4.72 13.06
N LEU A 2 17.44 5.87 12.55
CA LEU A 2 16.05 6.33 12.73
C LEU A 2 14.98 5.59 11.88
N GLN A 3 15.31 5.10 10.67
CA GLN A 3 14.33 4.43 9.79
C GLN A 3 13.74 3.12 10.34
N LYS A 4 14.48 2.40 11.21
CA LYS A 4 14.00 1.13 11.78
C LYS A 4 12.91 1.33 12.83
N PHE A 5 12.89 2.48 13.51
CA PHE A 5 11.92 2.78 14.57
C PHE A 5 10.54 3.13 14.02
N GLU A 6 10.48 3.91 12.93
CA GLU A 6 9.21 4.25 12.27
C GLU A 6 8.56 3.03 11.62
N ALA A 7 9.35 2.18 10.95
CA ALA A 7 8.84 0.95 10.33
C ALA A 7 8.25 -0.02 11.37
N SER A 8 8.88 -0.15 12.53
CA SER A 8 8.40 -1.02 13.62
C SER A 8 7.09 -0.51 14.25
N SER A 9 6.97 0.81 14.43
CA SER A 9 5.74 1.48 14.89
C SER A 9 4.58 1.38 13.88
N LEU A 10 4.87 1.53 12.58
CA LEU A 10 3.89 1.32 11.50
C LEU A 10 3.45 -0.16 11.37
N MET A 11 4.35 -1.12 11.61
CA MET A 11 3.98 -2.55 11.60
C MET A 11 3.08 -2.91 12.79
N SER A 12 3.32 -2.31 13.96
CA SER A 12 2.46 -2.46 15.14
C SER A 12 1.05 -1.91 14.91
N SER A 13 0.92 -0.69 14.38
CA SER A 13 -0.38 -0.04 14.13
C SER A 13 -1.17 -0.69 12.99
N THR A 14 -0.50 -1.11 11.90
CA THR A 14 -1.15 -1.82 10.78
C THR A 14 -1.74 -3.16 11.23
N SER A 15 -0.99 -3.91 12.05
CA SER A 15 -1.45 -5.18 12.61
C SER A 15 -2.67 -4.99 13.52
N SER A 16 -2.72 -3.89 14.28
CA SER A 16 -3.88 -3.58 15.14
C SER A 16 -5.17 -3.28 14.34
N TYR A 17 -5.06 -2.67 13.16
CA TYR A 17 -6.21 -2.35 12.32
C TYR A 17 -6.80 -3.63 11.69
N ILE A 18 -5.96 -4.47 11.10
CA ILE A 18 -6.42 -5.67 10.37
C ILE A 18 -7.12 -6.66 11.34
N ARG A 19 -6.66 -6.75 12.59
CA ARG A 19 -7.25 -7.59 13.65
C ARG A 19 -8.71 -7.28 13.98
N GLN A 20 -9.18 -6.08 13.69
CA GLN A 20 -10.57 -5.67 13.97
C GLN A 20 -11.57 -6.27 12.98
N GLY A 21 -11.10 -6.86 11.88
CA GLY A 21 -11.95 -7.44 10.87
C GLY A 21 -12.65 -8.72 11.37
N LYS A 22 -13.96 -8.81 11.15
CA LYS A 22 -14.80 -9.98 11.49
C LYS A 22 -14.23 -11.33 11.00
N ASN A 23 -13.48 -11.32 9.89
CA ASN A 23 -12.92 -12.52 9.27
C ASN A 23 -11.40 -12.65 9.47
N PHE A 24 -10.80 -11.94 10.43
CA PHE A 24 -9.34 -11.93 10.63
C PHE A 24 -8.75 -13.33 10.74
N GLU A 25 -9.28 -14.14 11.65
CA GLU A 25 -8.77 -15.49 11.97
C GLU A 25 -8.86 -16.47 10.80
N ARG A 26 -9.71 -16.19 9.80
CA ARG A 26 -9.79 -17.01 8.58
C ARG A 26 -8.55 -16.86 7.69
N TYR A 27 -7.90 -15.70 7.73
CA TYR A 27 -6.82 -15.34 6.80
C TYR A 27 -5.48 -15.09 7.48
N PHE A 28 -5.46 -14.86 8.79
CA PHE A 28 -4.26 -14.52 9.54
C PHE A 28 -4.12 -15.32 10.83
N THR A 29 -2.87 -15.54 11.27
CA THR A 29 -2.55 -16.10 12.58
C THR A 29 -2.72 -15.06 13.70
N PRO A 30 -2.80 -15.48 14.98
CA PRO A 30 -2.82 -14.56 16.11
C PRO A 30 -1.60 -13.63 16.21
N GLU A 31 -0.50 -13.91 15.51
CA GLU A 31 0.69 -13.06 15.41
C GLU A 31 0.62 -12.08 14.23
N GLY A 32 -0.42 -12.17 13.39
CA GLY A 32 -0.63 -11.32 12.21
C GLY A 32 0.02 -11.84 10.94
N ARG A 33 0.47 -13.11 10.90
CA ARG A 33 1.02 -13.73 9.68
C ARG A 33 -0.11 -14.21 8.79
N THR A 34 0.05 -14.14 7.48
CA THR A 34 -0.98 -14.64 6.55
C THR A 34 -0.98 -16.17 6.48
N ASN A 35 -2.17 -16.76 6.42
CA ASN A 35 -2.38 -18.19 6.13
C ASN A 35 -2.51 -18.45 4.60
N LEU A 36 -2.49 -17.39 3.79
CA LEU A 36 -2.60 -17.47 2.34
C LEU A 36 -1.24 -17.82 1.72
N LYS A 37 -1.24 -18.76 0.77
CA LYS A 37 -0.06 -19.03 -0.08
C LYS A 37 0.10 -17.89 -1.09
N MET A 38 0.94 -16.93 -0.78
CA MET A 38 1.28 -15.85 -1.70
C MET A 38 2.41 -16.30 -2.64
N ARG A 39 2.24 -16.10 -3.96
CA ARG A 39 3.28 -16.29 -4.98
C ARG A 39 3.38 -15.03 -5.83
N GLY A 40 4.59 -14.71 -6.29
CA GLY A 40 4.79 -13.59 -7.21
C GLY A 40 4.59 -12.20 -6.59
N ILE A 41 4.86 -12.03 -5.30
CA ILE A 41 4.78 -10.73 -4.62
C ILE A 41 5.75 -9.77 -5.30
N ALA A 42 5.24 -8.66 -5.82
CA ALA A 42 6.01 -7.54 -6.33
C ALA A 42 5.49 -6.26 -5.68
N ASP A 43 6.38 -5.31 -5.43
CA ASP A 43 5.95 -3.95 -5.11
C ASP A 43 5.34 -3.28 -6.36
N LEU A 44 4.64 -2.17 -6.16
CA LEU A 44 3.94 -1.46 -7.24
C LEU A 44 4.89 -1.01 -8.37
N ASP A 45 6.11 -0.57 -8.04
CA ASP A 45 7.08 -0.10 -9.03
C ASP A 45 7.62 -1.27 -9.87
N SER A 46 8.00 -2.35 -9.20
CA SER A 46 8.41 -3.61 -9.83
C SER A 46 7.31 -4.20 -10.71
N ALA A 47 6.05 -4.11 -10.28
CA ALA A 47 4.91 -4.56 -11.06
C ALA A 47 4.75 -3.73 -12.34
N LEU A 48 4.80 -2.40 -12.24
CA LEU A 48 4.67 -1.49 -13.39
C LEU A 48 5.80 -1.64 -14.39
N THR A 49 7.04 -1.82 -13.91
CA THR A 49 8.21 -2.04 -14.76
C THR A 49 8.04 -3.27 -15.65
N ARG A 50 7.41 -4.35 -15.16
CA ARG A 50 7.15 -5.56 -15.95
C ARG A 50 6.18 -5.36 -17.11
N TYR A 51 5.25 -4.41 -17.01
CA TYR A 51 4.27 -4.13 -18.05
C TYR A 51 4.76 -3.08 -19.05
N SER A 52 5.87 -2.39 -18.77
CA SER A 52 6.51 -1.39 -19.63
C SER A 52 5.54 -0.36 -20.23
N VAL A 53 4.53 0.05 -19.45
CA VAL A 53 3.46 0.95 -19.89
C VAL A 53 3.89 2.42 -19.83
N PHE A 54 4.83 2.75 -18.96
CA PHE A 54 5.23 4.11 -18.63
C PHE A 54 6.74 4.29 -18.80
N ASP A 55 7.16 5.49 -19.17
CA ASP A 55 8.55 5.90 -18.96
C ASP A 55 8.81 6.12 -17.44
N ASP A 56 10.08 6.32 -17.06
CA ASP A 56 10.44 6.41 -15.64
C ASP A 56 9.82 7.62 -14.92
N VAL A 57 9.60 8.74 -15.63
CA VAL A 57 9.04 9.97 -15.05
C VAL A 57 7.53 9.82 -14.84
N GLU A 58 6.83 9.32 -15.85
CA GLU A 58 5.40 9.04 -15.79
C GLU A 58 5.11 7.96 -14.75
N LYS A 59 5.93 6.90 -14.71
CA LYS A 59 5.84 5.83 -13.71
C LYS A 59 5.93 6.39 -12.30
N GLN A 60 6.89 7.27 -12.02
CA GLN A 60 7.01 7.87 -10.69
C GLN A 60 5.76 8.71 -10.34
N CYS A 61 5.28 9.53 -11.27
CA CYS A 61 4.07 10.33 -11.06
C CYS A 61 2.84 9.46 -10.80
N PHE A 62 2.71 8.35 -11.53
CA PHE A 62 1.64 7.38 -11.36
C PHE A 62 1.73 6.65 -10.01
N VAL A 63 2.92 6.20 -9.61
CA VAL A 63 3.15 5.54 -8.31
C VAL A 63 2.79 6.49 -7.17
N GLU A 64 3.19 7.76 -7.24
CA GLU A 64 2.83 8.80 -6.25
C GLU A 64 1.32 9.06 -6.19
N PHE A 65 0.63 8.92 -7.31
CA PHE A 65 -0.83 9.07 -7.39
C PHE A 65 -1.60 7.87 -6.82
N VAL A 66 -1.20 6.65 -7.16
CA VAL A 66 -1.93 5.42 -6.81
C VAL A 66 -1.59 4.88 -5.42
N ARG A 67 -0.32 4.97 -4.99
CA ARG A 67 0.14 4.41 -3.70
C ARG A 67 -0.71 4.88 -2.50
N PRO A 68 -1.13 6.15 -2.38
CA PRO A 68 -2.02 6.59 -1.30
C PRO A 68 -3.41 5.95 -1.33
N MET A 69 -3.94 5.61 -2.51
CA MET A 69 -5.25 4.96 -2.64
C MET A 69 -5.23 3.51 -2.12
N LEU A 70 -4.06 2.87 -2.19
CA LEU A 70 -3.85 1.47 -1.79
C LEU A 70 -3.50 1.31 -0.30
N ARG A 71 -3.67 2.36 0.53
CA ARG A 71 -3.45 2.26 1.98
C ARG A 71 -4.38 1.21 2.59
N LEU A 72 -3.81 0.37 3.46
CA LEU A 72 -4.54 -0.72 4.11
C LEU A 72 -5.67 -0.20 5.01
N LYS A 73 -5.40 0.85 5.78
CA LYS A 73 -6.40 1.53 6.60
C LYS A 73 -7.17 2.55 5.75
N PRO A 74 -8.51 2.45 5.65
CA PRO A 74 -9.32 3.35 4.83
C PRO A 74 -9.23 4.82 5.24
N SER A 75 -9.06 5.12 6.53
CA SER A 75 -8.93 6.51 7.02
C SER A 75 -7.67 7.20 6.49
N ASP A 76 -6.68 6.45 6.06
CA ASP A 76 -5.40 6.98 5.59
C ASP A 76 -5.42 7.17 4.06
N ARG A 77 -6.52 6.79 3.40
CA ARG A 77 -6.71 6.99 1.96
C ARG A 77 -7.19 8.42 1.71
N PRO A 78 -6.67 9.07 0.65
CA PRO A 78 -7.20 10.36 0.23
C PRO A 78 -8.61 10.20 -0.33
N THR A 79 -9.40 11.25 -0.17
CA THR A 79 -10.70 11.43 -0.82
C THR A 79 -10.53 11.68 -2.32
N ALA A 80 -11.61 11.49 -3.09
CA ALA A 80 -11.62 11.81 -4.51
C ALA A 80 -11.26 13.29 -4.77
N ALA A 81 -11.77 14.22 -3.95
CA ALA A 81 -11.49 15.65 -4.06
C ALA A 81 -10.01 15.99 -3.86
N GLU A 82 -9.30 15.26 -2.99
CA GLU A 82 -7.85 15.42 -2.79
C GLU A 82 -7.05 14.84 -3.95
N LEU A 83 -7.50 13.71 -4.52
CA LEU A 83 -6.85 13.05 -5.65
C LEU A 83 -6.92 13.90 -6.94
N LEU A 84 -8.04 14.56 -7.20
CA LEU A 84 -8.21 15.46 -8.35
C LEU A 84 -7.22 16.64 -8.36
N LYS A 85 -6.56 16.94 -7.23
CA LYS A 85 -5.58 18.01 -7.12
C LYS A 85 -4.16 17.58 -7.50
N ARG A 86 -3.90 16.27 -7.63
CA ARG A 86 -2.55 15.69 -7.85
C ARG A 86 -2.05 15.95 -9.26
N LYS A 87 -0.73 16.02 -9.41
CA LYS A 87 -0.05 16.34 -10.68
C LYS A 87 -0.43 15.38 -11.81
N TRP A 88 -0.49 14.08 -11.54
CA TRP A 88 -0.77 13.06 -12.56
C TRP A 88 -2.12 13.26 -13.30
N ILE A 89 -3.15 13.77 -12.63
CA ILE A 89 -4.46 14.06 -13.26
C ILE A 89 -4.47 15.39 -14.03
N LYS A 90 -3.57 16.31 -13.68
CA LYS A 90 -3.47 17.65 -14.28
C LYS A 90 -2.40 17.74 -15.36
N ALA A 91 -1.65 16.67 -15.58
CA ALA A 91 -0.59 16.57 -16.58
C ALA A 91 -1.19 16.42 -17.98
#